data_AF-A0A2A8BZG0-F1
#
_entry.id   AF-A0A2A8BZG0-F1
#
_cell.length_a   1.000
_cell.length_b   1.000
_cell.length_c   1.000
_cell.angle_alpha   90.00
_cell.angle_beta   90.00
_cell.angle_gamma   90.00
#
_symmetry.space_group_name_H-M   'P 1'
#
loop_
_entity.id
_entity.type
_entity.pdbx_description
1 polymer ?
#
loop_
_entity_poly.entity_id
_entity_poly.type
_entity_poly.pdbx_seq_one_letter_code
_entity_poly.pdbx_strand_id
1 'polypeptide(L)'
;MVEKYTIERDEKHPEFITVKGEGVELTYYEVYEVGSNDLKRKWGEVHGVGLHTDRYNNYWCKAGRGKMKNQKLVEATLKEVDSWLYNEKGFFFER
;
A
#
# COMPACT_ATOMS: atom_id res chain seq x y z
N MET A 1 22.08 -6.33 4.63
CA MET A 1 21.18 -5.80 3.59
C MET A 1 20.31 -4.76 4.27
N VAL A 2 20.28 -3.52 3.78
CA VAL A 2 19.37 -2.50 4.31
C VAL A 2 17.99 -2.83 3.72
N GLU A 3 16.98 -3.03 4.57
CA GLU A 3 15.62 -3.30 4.08
C GLU A 3 15.12 -2.08 3.29
N LYS A 4 14.61 -2.30 2.07
CA LYS A 4 14.13 -1.24 1.17
C LYS A 4 12.84 -0.58 1.69
N TYR A 5 12.04 -1.35 2.43
CA TYR A 5 10.76 -0.94 2.98
C TYR A 5 10.67 -1.36 4.44
N THR A 6 9.89 -0.61 5.21
CA THR A 6 9.55 -0.89 6.61
C THR A 6 8.03 -0.93 6.76
N ILE A 7 7.54 -1.71 7.73
CA ILE A 7 6.12 -1.77 8.08
C ILE A 7 5.96 -1.21 9.48
N GLU A 8 5.12 -0.21 9.62
CA GLU A 8 4.69 0.35 10.89
C GLU A 8 3.23 0.01 11.12
N ARG A 9 2.86 -0.25 12.38
CA ARG A 9 1.47 -0.48 12.79
C ARG A 9 0.99 0.72 13.58
N ASP A 10 -0.22 1.20 13.27
CA ASP A 10 -0.79 2.34 13.99
C ASP A 10 -1.14 1.92 15.44
N GLU A 11 -0.68 2.66 16.44
CA GLU A 11 -0.88 2.33 17.85
C GLU A 11 -2.33 2.51 18.32
N LYS A 12 -3.07 3.42 17.70
CA LYS A 12 -4.46 3.74 18.05
C LYS A 12 -5.46 2.90 17.25
N HIS A 13 -5.09 2.57 16.02
CA HIS A 13 -5.87 1.77 15.11
C HIS A 13 -5.02 0.60 14.60
N PRO A 14 -4.75 -0.41 15.44
CA PRO A 14 -3.82 -1.49 15.13
C PRO A 14 -4.19 -2.27 13.88
N GLU A 15 -5.44 -2.24 13.43
CA GLU A 15 -5.88 -2.82 12.17
C GLU A 15 -5.27 -2.14 10.93
N PHE A 16 -4.64 -0.97 11.07
CA PHE A 16 -3.90 -0.33 9.99
C PHE A 16 -2.39 -0.57 10.10
N ILE A 17 -1.80 -0.89 8.96
CA ILE A 17 -0.35 -0.93 8.77
C ILE A 17 0.06 0.01 7.65
N THR A 18 1.21 0.63 7.78
CA THR A 18 1.78 1.55 6.78
C THR A 18 3.15 1.05 6.34
N VAL A 19 3.29 0.85 5.04
CA VAL A 19 4.57 0.57 4.40
C VAL A 19 5.27 1.88 4.07
N LYS A 20 6.51 2.05 4.54
CA LYS A 20 7.34 3.24 4.28
C LYS A 20 8.65 2.86 3.59
N GLY A 21 9.06 3.70 2.64
CA GLY A 21 10.34 3.61 1.94
C GLY A 21 10.63 4.90 1.16
N GLU A 22 11.69 4.91 0.37
CA GLU A 22 12.03 6.10 -0.43
C GLU A 22 10.90 6.45 -1.42
N GLY A 23 10.23 7.59 -1.17
CA GLY A 23 9.11 8.04 -1.98
C GLY A 23 7.85 7.16 -1.89
N VAL A 24 7.72 6.34 -0.85
CA VAL A 24 6.58 5.42 -0.64
C VAL A 24 6.05 5.58 0.77
N GLU A 25 4.74 5.84 0.89
CA GLU A 25 3.99 5.72 2.13
C GLU A 25 2.61 5.15 1.81
N LEU A 26 2.38 3.86 2.05
CA LEU A 26 1.15 3.16 1.66
C LEU A 26 0.50 2.51 2.87
N THR A 27 -0.75 2.86 3.14
CA THR A 27 -1.54 2.32 4.26
C THR A 27 -2.50 1.23 3.78
N TYR A 28 -2.55 0.15 4.54
CA TYR A 28 -3.38 -1.02 4.36
C TYR A 28 -4.19 -1.28 5.64
N TYR A 29 -5.27 -2.05 5.50
CA TYR A 29 -6.16 -2.45 6.58
C TYR A 29 -6.24 -3.97 6.65
N GLU A 30 -6.04 -4.54 7.83
CA GLU A 30 -6.21 -5.97 8.09
C GLU A 30 -7.70 -6.32 8.22
N VAL A 31 -8.14 -7.26 7.39
CA VAL A 31 -9.56 -7.45 7.07
C VAL A 31 -10.34 -8.14 8.19
N TYR A 32 -9.78 -9.22 8.72
CA TYR A 32 -10.50 -10.12 9.62
C TYR A 32 -10.23 -9.79 11.08
N GLU A 33 -8.95 -9.70 11.44
CA GLU A 33 -8.49 -9.36 12.78
C GLU A 33 -7.05 -8.83 12.72
N VAL A 34 -6.62 -8.17 13.79
CA VAL A 34 -5.25 -7.68 13.91
C VAL A 34 -4.29 -8.87 13.83
N GLY A 35 -3.37 -8.85 12.87
CA GLY A 35 -2.43 -9.93 12.58
C GLY A 35 -2.93 -11.00 11.60
N SER A 36 -4.10 -10.82 10.97
CA SER A 36 -4.62 -11.79 9.99
C SER A 36 -3.76 -11.92 8.72
N ASN A 37 -2.88 -10.95 8.46
CA ASN A 37 -2.08 -10.81 7.23
C ASN A 37 -2.89 -10.64 5.93
N ASP A 38 -4.22 -10.80 5.95
CA ASP A 38 -5.11 -10.39 4.86
C ASP A 38 -5.34 -8.89 4.84
N LEU A 39 -4.89 -8.22 3.79
CA LEU A 39 -4.90 -6.77 3.61
C LEU A 39 -5.91 -6.29 2.57
N LYS A 40 -6.57 -5.19 2.90
CA LYS A 40 -7.20 -4.27 1.94
C LYS A 40 -6.34 -3.01 1.81
N ARG A 41 -6.04 -2.62 0.57
CA ARG A 41 -5.44 -1.31 0.25
C ARG A 41 -6.37 -0.21 0.75
N LYS A 42 -5.82 0.93 1.20
CA LYS A 42 -6.63 2.06 1.70
C LYS A 42 -6.27 3.39 1.06
N TRP A 43 -5.15 3.97 1.47
CA TRP A 43 -4.67 5.27 0.98
C TRP A 43 -3.15 5.32 1.10
N GLY A 44 -2.54 6.31 0.44
CA GLY A 44 -1.11 6.54 0.57
C GLY A 44 -0.59 7.49 -0.49
N GLU A 45 0.72 7.51 -0.64
CA GLU A 45 1.43 8.31 -1.61
C GLU A 45 2.61 7.52 -2.21
N VAL A 46 2.81 7.70 -3.52
CA VAL A 46 4.02 7.26 -4.21
C VAL A 46 4.57 8.41 -5.04
N HIS A 47 5.82 8.82 -4.77
CA HIS A 47 6.53 9.89 -5.46
C HIS A 47 5.70 11.20 -5.62
N GLY A 48 5.02 11.63 -4.55
CA GLY A 48 4.18 12.83 -4.57
C GLY A 48 2.80 12.64 -5.22
N VAL A 49 2.43 11.41 -5.59
CA VAL A 49 1.10 11.07 -6.11
C VAL A 49 0.28 10.46 -4.99
N GLY A 50 -0.69 11.22 -4.48
CA GLY A 50 -1.70 10.70 -3.56
C GLY A 50 -2.56 9.62 -4.22
N LEU A 51 -2.81 8.55 -3.48
CA LEU A 51 -3.50 7.34 -3.91
C LEU A 51 -4.61 6.98 -2.93
N HIS A 52 -5.64 6.32 -3.44
CA HIS A 52 -6.68 5.66 -2.67
C HIS A 52 -7.08 4.37 -3.37
N THR A 53 -7.92 3.57 -2.72
CA THR A 53 -8.42 2.33 -3.31
C THR A 53 -9.61 2.60 -4.24
N ASP A 54 -9.51 2.07 -5.44
CA ASP A 54 -10.58 2.01 -6.43
C ASP A 54 -11.72 1.12 -5.93
N ARG A 55 -12.93 1.65 -5.99
CA ARG A 55 -14.14 1.00 -5.46
C ARG A 55 -14.56 -0.24 -6.25
N TYR A 56 -14.13 -0.37 -7.50
CA TYR A 56 -14.55 -1.44 -8.42
C TYR A 56 -13.50 -2.54 -8.53
N ASN A 57 -12.21 -2.17 -8.49
CA ASN A 57 -11.11 -3.11 -8.70
C ASN A 57 -10.34 -3.45 -7.42
N ASN A 58 -10.67 -2.84 -6.28
CA ASN A 58 -9.95 -2.97 -5.01
C ASN A 58 -8.42 -2.77 -5.16
N TYR A 59 -8.05 -1.90 -6.10
CA TYR A 59 -6.67 -1.61 -6.47
C TYR A 59 -6.37 -0.11 -6.38
N TRP A 60 -5.10 0.26 -6.36
CA TRP A 60 -4.67 1.65 -6.23
C TRP A 60 -5.12 2.51 -7.40
N CYS A 61 -5.67 3.69 -7.10
CA CYS A 61 -5.97 4.73 -8.08
C CYS A 61 -5.59 6.12 -7.54
N LYS A 62 -5.30 7.04 -8.47
CA LYS A 62 -4.90 8.41 -8.12
C LYS A 62 -6.02 9.14 -7.38
N ALA A 63 -5.67 9.80 -6.29
CA ALA A 63 -6.53 10.75 -5.62
C ALA A 63 -6.66 12.07 -6.43
N GLY A 64 -7.88 12.60 -6.48
CA GLY A 64 -8.18 13.87 -7.12
C GLY A 64 -8.18 13.87 -8.66
N ARG A 65 -8.45 15.03 -9.25
CA ARG A 65 -8.66 15.20 -10.69
C ARG A 65 -7.34 15.24 -11.49
N GLY A 66 -7.43 14.97 -12.80
CA GLY A 66 -6.30 15.07 -13.73
C GLY A 66 -5.45 13.81 -13.85
N LYS A 67 -4.55 13.80 -14.84
CA LYS A 67 -3.68 12.66 -15.15
C LYS A 67 -2.67 12.39 -14.04
N MET A 68 -2.32 11.12 -13.87
CA MET A 68 -1.24 10.70 -12.97
C MET A 68 0.11 11.07 -13.59
N LYS A 69 0.89 11.91 -12.88
CA LYS A 69 2.28 12.18 -13.26
C LYS A 69 3.11 10.91 -13.02
N ASN A 70 4.05 10.62 -13.92
CA ASN A 70 4.94 9.47 -13.81
C ASN A 70 4.21 8.12 -13.63
N GLN A 71 3.04 7.96 -14.26
CA GLN A 71 2.16 6.80 -14.08
C GLN A 71 2.89 5.45 -14.10
N LYS A 72 3.78 5.23 -15.08
CA LYS A 72 4.54 3.98 -15.18
C LYS A 72 5.42 3.70 -13.96
N LEU A 73 6.08 4.73 -13.42
CA LEU A 73 6.93 4.61 -12.24
C LEU A 73 6.09 4.32 -10.99
N VAL A 74 4.97 5.05 -10.83
CA VAL A 74 4.03 4.83 -9.72
C VAL A 74 3.48 3.41 -9.76
N GLU A 75 2.97 2.96 -10.91
CA GLU A 75 2.44 1.61 -11.07
C GLU A 75 3.50 0.52 -10.85
N ALA A 76 4.74 0.72 -11.30
CA ALA A 76 5.83 -0.20 -11.05
C ALA A 76 6.15 -0.30 -9.55
N THR A 77 6.19 0.84 -8.85
CA THR A 77 6.46 0.91 -7.41
C THR A 77 5.35 0.24 -6.60
N LEU A 78 4.08 0.47 -6.96
CA LEU A 78 2.94 -0.17 -6.30
C LEU A 78 2.99 -1.70 -6.46
N LYS A 79 3.29 -2.19 -7.67
CA LYS A 79 3.47 -3.63 -7.91
C LYS A 79 4.64 -4.20 -7.13
N GLU A 80 5.73 -3.44 -7.01
CA GLU A 80 6.90 -3.84 -6.24
C GLU A 80 6.56 -4.00 -4.76
N VAL A 81 5.93 -2.99 -4.16
CA VAL A 81 5.53 -3.03 -2.73
C VAL A 81 4.56 -4.16 -2.46
N ASP A 82 3.54 -4.33 -3.31
CA ASP A 82 2.57 -5.42 -3.15
C ASP A 82 3.25 -6.80 -3.32
N SER A 83 4.22 -6.92 -4.22
CA SER A 83 5.00 -8.15 -4.39
C SER A 83 5.92 -8.43 -3.20
N TRP A 84 6.51 -7.40 -2.61
CA TRP A 84 7.33 -7.52 -1.40
C TRP A 84 6.49 -7.94 -0.19
N LEU A 85 5.32 -7.32 0.00
CA LEU A 85 4.36 -7.69 1.04
C LEU A 85 3.96 -9.17 0.92
N TYR A 86 3.67 -9.63 -0.29
CA TYR A 86 3.25 -11.02 -0.54
C TYR A 86 4.39 -12.03 -0.41
N ASN A 87 5.48 -11.84 -1.14
CA ASN A 87 6.53 -12.86 -1.25
C ASN A 87 7.48 -12.89 -0.05
N GLU A 88 7.72 -11.74 0.60
CA GLU A 88 8.74 -11.64 1.66
C GLU A 88 8.15 -11.46 3.06
N LYS A 89 6.99 -10.79 3.17
CA LYS A 89 6.38 -10.49 4.46
C LYS A 89 5.15 -11.34 4.79
N GLY A 90 4.68 -12.15 3.85
CA GLY A 90 3.60 -13.12 4.06
C GLY A 90 2.19 -12.51 4.15
N PHE A 91 2.01 -11.30 3.60
CA PHE A 91 0.69 -10.67 3.51
C PHE A 91 -0.07 -11.11 2.25
N PHE A 92 -1.39 -11.15 2.35
CA PHE A 92 -2.29 -11.50 1.25
C PHE A 92 -3.20 -10.31 0.95
N PHE A 93 -3.65 -10.19 -0.31
CA PHE A 93 -4.57 -9.13 -0.69
C PHE A 93 -5.96 -9.71 -0.90
N GLU A 94 -6.91 -9.24 -0.11
CA GLU A 94 -8.32 -9.57 -0.33
C GLU A 94 -8.78 -8.97 -1.66
N ARG A 95 -9.54 -9.75 -2.42
CA ARG A 95 -10.12 -9.34 -3.71
C ARG A 95 -11.33 -8.44 -3.56
#